data_AF-A0A1G0GGQ8-F1
#
_entry.id   AF-A0A1G0GGQ8-F1
#
_cell.length_a   1.000
_cell.length_b   1.000
_cell.length_c   1.000
_cell.angle_alpha   90.00
_cell.angle_beta   90.00
_cell.angle_gamma   90.00
#
_symmetry.space_group_name_H-M   'P 1'
#
loop_
_entity.id
_entity.type
_entity.pdbx_description
1 polymer ?
#
loop_
_entity_poly.entity_id
_entity_poly.type
_entity_poly.pdbx_seq_one_letter_code
_entity_poly.pdbx_strand_id
1 'polypeptide(L)'
;MKLIKKILFASFRRVFYVITLPVSLIILLMSPIYRIRLIGLQSSRIGHYALNTELMLCAFDLGYFSRKEKTLFYNMSKPCNSQLAKMWKRVIPITPFSLLAIQIDQFLCLLSPKRYKKDPVKCLYESCFHGAIDKYGFLEKIKKPHLEFMECEKKMGKSALRKFGLKEGDKFVCLTVRDSGYLKRQYPETDWSYHDHRNSDVSNYKKATEYLADKGYFVFRMGKHVEKAFDVNHPNIIDYANHPLRSDFMDIYLCAHCEFAISTTTGLDCVSQIFRRPVLLTNISPVFAETLMWYPCHLFLPKLLKNNETGNFLPFSETTRICGSISGDILDEFSKRKVSLVENTPEQLLEAVIEMEARLTGKWVETSEDKLLQENFWEYYKQRRSIDVENIYIKITAVFLRNNTMMMC
;
A
#
# COMPACT_ATOMS: atom_id res chain seq x y z
N MET A 1 33.90 14.46 -6.97
CA MET A 1 32.62 14.55 -7.74
C MET A 1 31.36 14.71 -6.86
N LYS A 2 31.14 13.92 -5.79
CA LYS A 2 29.96 14.07 -4.88
C LYS A 2 29.92 15.41 -4.12
N LEU A 3 31.06 15.90 -3.63
CA LEU A 3 31.15 17.17 -2.88
C LEU A 3 30.85 18.38 -3.77
N ILE A 4 31.39 18.40 -4.99
CA ILE A 4 31.12 19.44 -6.00
C ILE A 4 29.63 19.44 -6.39
N LYS A 5 29.00 18.27 -6.56
CA LYS A 5 27.54 18.17 -6.78
C LYS A 5 26.74 18.69 -5.58
N LYS A 6 27.14 18.40 -4.34
CA LYS A 6 26.50 18.93 -3.12
C LYS A 6 26.62 20.46 -3.03
N ILE A 7 27.79 21.02 -3.33
CA ILE A 7 28.04 22.47 -3.30
C ILE A 7 27.26 23.17 -4.42
N LEU A 8 27.31 22.65 -5.65
CA LEU A 8 26.51 23.17 -6.77
C LEU A 8 25.01 23.11 -6.48
N PHE A 9 24.53 22.01 -5.88
CA PHE A 9 23.12 21.86 -5.49
C PHE A 9 22.73 22.83 -4.35
N ALA A 10 23.61 23.07 -3.39
CA ALA A 10 23.39 24.05 -2.32
C ALA A 10 23.35 25.49 -2.85
N SER A 11 24.28 25.86 -3.74
CA SER A 11 24.31 27.16 -4.41
C SER A 11 23.10 27.36 -5.33
N PHE A 12 22.71 26.33 -6.09
CA PHE A 12 21.51 26.34 -6.92
C PHE A 12 20.26 26.55 -6.06
N ARG A 13 20.15 25.86 -4.93
CA ARG A 13 19.03 26.01 -3.98
C ARG A 13 18.93 27.43 -3.40
N ARG A 14 20.06 28.12 -3.19
CA ARG A 14 20.12 29.54 -2.77
C ARG A 14 19.56 30.52 -3.80
N VAL A 15 19.80 30.28 -5.09
CA VAL A 15 19.23 31.11 -6.17
C VAL A 15 17.69 31.04 -6.17
N PHE A 16 17.11 29.86 -5.97
CA PHE A 16 15.66 29.74 -5.89
C PHE A 16 15.07 30.47 -4.66
N TYR A 17 15.79 30.54 -3.53
CA TYR A 17 15.32 31.28 -2.36
C TYR A 17 15.05 32.76 -2.66
N VAL A 18 15.87 33.41 -3.52
CA VAL A 18 15.68 34.82 -3.95
C VAL A 18 14.37 35.02 -4.72
N ILE A 19 13.97 34.05 -5.54
CA ILE A 19 12.73 34.12 -6.33
C ILE A 19 11.51 33.71 -5.50
N THR A 20 11.65 32.68 -4.67
CA THR A 20 10.53 32.10 -3.92
C THR A 20 9.99 32.99 -2.82
N LEU A 21 10.83 33.83 -2.20
CA LEU A 21 10.37 34.73 -1.14
C LEU A 21 9.40 35.80 -1.68
N PRO A 22 9.72 36.59 -2.72
CA PRO A 22 8.76 37.51 -3.35
C PRO A 22 7.48 36.82 -3.80
N VAL A 23 7.58 35.65 -4.44
CA VAL A 23 6.39 34.88 -4.87
C VAL A 23 5.53 34.45 -3.68
N SER A 24 6.15 33.99 -2.59
CA SER A 24 5.45 33.62 -1.36
C SER A 24 4.74 34.83 -0.74
N LEU A 25 5.39 35.99 -0.71
CA LEU A 25 4.78 37.23 -0.22
C LEU A 25 3.58 37.66 -1.07
N ILE A 26 3.68 37.57 -2.40
CA ILE A 26 2.55 37.84 -3.31
C ILE A 26 1.39 36.88 -3.02
N ILE A 27 1.65 35.58 -2.87
CA ILE A 27 0.61 34.59 -2.52
C ILE A 27 -0.03 34.92 -1.17
N LEU A 28 0.74 35.35 -0.17
CA LEU A 28 0.22 35.77 1.13
C LEU A 28 -0.65 37.03 1.02
N LEU A 29 -0.22 38.03 0.26
CA LEU A 29 -0.98 39.27 0.05
C LEU A 29 -2.30 39.02 -0.70
N MET A 30 -2.32 38.09 -1.65
CA MET A 30 -3.54 37.68 -2.36
C MET A 30 -4.48 36.83 -1.50
N SER A 31 -3.94 36.15 -0.49
CA SER A 31 -4.68 35.14 0.28
C SER A 31 -5.96 35.62 1.00
N PRO A 32 -6.13 36.88 1.45
CA PRO A 32 -7.41 37.34 2.01
C PRO A 32 -8.55 37.34 1.00
N ILE A 33 -8.25 37.55 -0.29
CA ILE A 33 -9.24 37.60 -1.38
C ILE A 33 -9.38 36.22 -2.03
N TYR A 34 -8.26 35.56 -2.31
CA TYR A 34 -8.21 34.26 -2.96
C TYR A 34 -7.06 33.42 -2.44
N ARG A 35 -7.36 32.35 -1.71
CA ARG A 35 -6.33 31.46 -1.18
C ARG A 35 -5.90 30.44 -2.22
N ILE A 36 -4.59 30.40 -2.46
CA ILE A 36 -3.92 29.33 -3.19
C ILE A 36 -3.38 28.34 -2.15
N ARG A 37 -3.92 27.13 -2.13
CA ARG A 37 -3.45 26.03 -1.28
C ARG A 37 -2.38 25.23 -2.02
N LEU A 38 -1.24 25.00 -1.38
CA LEU A 38 -0.18 24.14 -1.89
C LEU A 38 -0.17 22.82 -1.14
N ILE A 39 -0.33 21.71 -1.86
CA ILE A 39 -0.32 20.36 -1.28
C ILE A 39 0.76 19.51 -1.95
N GLY A 40 1.67 18.98 -1.14
CA GLY A 40 2.71 18.06 -1.56
C GLY A 40 2.19 16.63 -1.67
N LEU A 41 2.45 15.98 -2.79
CA LEU A 41 2.15 14.57 -3.01
C LEU A 41 3.34 13.71 -2.56
N GLN A 42 3.04 12.65 -1.81
CA GLN A 42 4.01 11.66 -1.32
C GLN A 42 4.56 10.77 -2.45
N SER A 43 5.36 11.36 -3.33
CA SER A 43 5.73 10.77 -4.62
C SER A 43 6.90 9.78 -4.59
N SER A 44 7.57 9.59 -3.44
CA SER A 44 8.77 8.73 -3.32
C SER A 44 8.43 7.25 -3.19
N ARG A 45 7.23 6.92 -2.69
CA ARG A 45 6.79 5.56 -2.37
C ARG A 45 5.42 5.32 -2.99
N ILE A 46 5.28 4.26 -3.77
CA ILE A 46 4.08 4.03 -4.59
C ILE A 46 2.80 3.88 -3.77
N GLY A 47 2.89 3.29 -2.58
CA GLY A 47 1.75 3.17 -1.67
C GLY A 47 1.15 4.51 -1.28
N HIS A 48 1.97 5.41 -0.72
CA HIS A 48 1.52 6.76 -0.37
C HIS A 48 1.16 7.58 -1.60
N TYR A 49 1.89 7.43 -2.71
CA TYR A 49 1.59 8.21 -3.92
C TYR A 49 0.23 7.84 -4.52
N ALA A 50 -0.17 6.57 -4.42
CA ALA A 50 -1.47 6.08 -4.84
C ALA A 50 -2.54 6.43 -3.79
N LEU A 51 -2.47 5.83 -2.60
CA LEU A 51 -3.57 5.81 -1.65
C LEU A 51 -3.82 7.17 -0.99
N ASN A 52 -2.77 7.89 -0.56
CA ASN A 52 -2.98 9.22 0.04
C ASN A 52 -3.66 10.17 -0.93
N THR A 53 -3.25 10.15 -2.20
CA THR A 53 -3.81 11.01 -3.24
C THR A 53 -5.28 10.65 -3.50
N GLU A 54 -5.60 9.37 -3.68
CA GLU A 54 -6.97 8.92 -3.92
C GLU A 54 -7.89 9.24 -2.73
N LEU A 55 -7.47 8.96 -1.49
CA LEU A 55 -8.26 9.23 -0.30
C LEU A 55 -8.50 10.73 -0.10
N MET A 56 -7.50 11.56 -0.40
CA MET A 56 -7.64 13.02 -0.37
C MET A 56 -8.69 13.50 -1.38
N LEU A 57 -8.68 12.96 -2.60
CA LEU A 57 -9.67 13.31 -3.62
C LEU A 57 -11.07 12.85 -3.23
N CYS A 58 -11.19 11.64 -2.68
CA CYS A 58 -12.46 11.16 -2.15
C CYS A 58 -13.00 12.06 -1.03
N ALA A 59 -12.13 12.53 -0.12
CA ALA A 59 -12.51 13.45 0.93
C ALA A 59 -12.99 14.81 0.37
N PHE A 60 -12.38 15.29 -0.72
CA PHE A 60 -12.88 16.47 -1.43
C PHE A 60 -14.24 16.23 -2.10
N ASP A 61 -14.47 15.06 -2.69
CA ASP A 61 -15.75 14.67 -3.33
C ASP A 61 -16.88 14.56 -2.31
N LEU A 62 -16.61 14.01 -1.13
CA LEU A 62 -17.58 13.86 -0.05
C LEU A 62 -17.73 15.12 0.83
N GLY A 63 -17.06 16.23 0.48
CA GLY A 63 -17.23 17.52 1.16
C GLY A 63 -16.55 17.65 2.53
N TYR A 64 -15.63 16.76 2.89
CA TYR A 64 -14.86 16.85 4.15
C TYR A 64 -13.94 18.08 4.19
N PHE A 65 -13.55 18.58 3.01
CA PHE A 65 -12.73 19.78 2.89
C PHE A 65 -13.32 20.76 1.88
N SER A 66 -13.20 22.05 2.20
CA SER A 66 -13.67 23.13 1.32
C SER A 66 -12.92 23.16 -0.01
N ARG A 67 -13.70 23.19 -1.11
CA ARG A 67 -13.24 23.42 -2.49
C ARG A 67 -13.17 24.90 -2.89
N LYS A 68 -13.49 25.84 -2.00
CA LYS A 68 -13.49 27.28 -2.30
C LYS A 68 -12.08 27.82 -2.64
N GLU A 69 -11.04 27.06 -2.33
CA GLU A 69 -9.64 27.45 -2.50
C GLU A 69 -9.04 26.75 -3.73
N LYS A 70 -8.22 27.46 -4.51
CA LYS A 70 -7.46 26.82 -5.59
C LYS A 70 -6.39 25.96 -4.99
N THR A 71 -6.48 24.64 -5.18
CA THR A 71 -5.42 23.73 -4.74
C THR A 71 -4.48 23.45 -5.91
N LEU A 72 -3.19 23.74 -5.71
CA LEU A 72 -2.11 23.38 -6.61
C LEU A 72 -1.27 22.29 -5.93
N PHE A 73 -0.96 21.25 -6.69
CA PHE A 73 -0.21 20.10 -6.18
C PHE A 73 1.22 20.12 -6.70
N TYR A 74 2.14 19.54 -5.93
CA TYR A 74 3.52 19.31 -6.37
C TYR A 74 4.02 17.96 -5.86
N ASN A 75 4.88 17.30 -6.62
CA ASN A 75 5.53 16.09 -6.15
C ASN A 75 6.64 16.46 -5.15
N MET A 76 6.60 15.92 -3.93
CA MET A 76 7.61 16.19 -2.89
C MET A 76 9.00 15.64 -3.25
N SER A 77 9.05 14.64 -4.12
CA SER A 77 10.27 14.02 -4.63
C SER A 77 10.09 13.56 -6.09
N LYS A 78 11.12 12.95 -6.68
CA LYS A 78 10.97 12.30 -7.99
C LYS A 78 9.90 11.20 -7.89
N PRO A 79 8.87 11.21 -8.75
CA PRO A 79 7.84 10.17 -8.72
C PRO A 79 8.41 8.76 -8.85
N CYS A 80 7.92 7.86 -8.00
CA CYS A 80 8.33 6.46 -7.93
C CYS A 80 7.87 5.60 -9.11
N ASN A 81 6.80 6.03 -9.79
CA ASN A 81 6.24 5.39 -10.97
C ASN A 81 5.77 6.48 -11.96
N SER A 82 6.33 6.44 -13.16
CA SER A 82 6.09 7.45 -14.20
C SER A 82 4.67 7.40 -14.78
N GLN A 83 4.08 6.21 -14.92
CA GLN A 83 2.70 6.07 -15.37
C GLN A 83 1.74 6.66 -14.34
N LEU A 84 1.87 6.31 -13.06
CA LEU A 84 1.01 6.85 -12.00
C LEU A 84 1.09 8.39 -11.94
N ALA A 85 2.29 8.96 -12.07
CA ALA A 85 2.47 10.41 -12.12
C ALA A 85 1.77 11.06 -13.32
N LYS A 86 1.84 10.42 -14.51
CA LYS A 86 1.11 10.85 -15.70
C LYS A 86 -0.40 10.80 -15.47
N MET A 87 -0.90 9.75 -14.82
CA MET A 87 -2.33 9.61 -14.52
C MET A 87 -2.81 10.70 -13.57
N TRP A 88 -2.09 10.95 -12.46
CA TRP A 88 -2.44 12.01 -11.52
C TRP A 88 -2.44 13.39 -12.14
N LYS A 89 -1.46 13.70 -13.00
CA LYS A 89 -1.38 15.00 -13.69
C LYS A 89 -2.61 15.28 -14.57
N ARG A 90 -3.34 14.25 -15.02
CA ARG A 90 -4.59 14.42 -15.78
C ARG A 90 -5.79 14.80 -14.89
N VAL A 91 -5.76 14.40 -13.62
CA VAL A 91 -6.87 14.56 -12.68
C VAL A 91 -6.69 15.79 -11.80
N ILE A 92 -5.45 16.11 -11.42
CA ILE A 92 -5.13 17.24 -10.55
C ILE A 92 -4.06 18.15 -11.15
N PRO A 93 -4.11 19.46 -10.86
CA PRO A 93 -3.12 20.42 -11.34
C PRO A 93 -1.79 20.24 -10.60
N ILE A 94 -0.89 19.42 -11.16
CA ILE A 94 0.45 19.21 -10.64
C ILE A 94 1.44 20.14 -11.37
N THR A 95 2.10 21.02 -10.62
CA THR A 95 3.14 21.89 -11.17
C THR A 95 4.39 21.10 -11.58
N PRO A 96 5.00 21.39 -12.75
CA PRO A 96 6.29 20.79 -13.12
C PRO A 96 7.46 21.35 -12.29
N PHE A 97 7.27 22.48 -11.61
CA PHE A 97 8.30 23.16 -10.83
C PHE A 97 8.29 22.72 -9.35
N SER A 98 8.37 21.41 -9.09
CA SER A 98 8.30 20.84 -7.74
C SER A 98 9.26 21.49 -6.74
N LEU A 99 10.52 21.74 -7.13
CA LEU A 99 11.51 22.35 -6.22
C LEU A 99 11.10 23.78 -5.80
N LEU A 100 10.60 24.58 -6.74
CA LEU A 100 10.11 25.92 -6.47
C LEU A 100 8.88 25.87 -5.56
N ALA A 101 7.93 24.98 -5.84
CA ALA A 101 6.73 24.79 -5.05
C ALA A 101 7.03 24.37 -3.61
N ILE A 102 7.99 23.45 -3.40
CA ILE A 102 8.45 23.04 -2.06
C ILE A 102 8.97 24.24 -1.28
N GLN A 103 9.80 25.08 -1.90
CA GLN A 103 10.39 26.24 -1.22
C GLN A 103 9.34 27.32 -0.91
N ILE A 104 8.42 27.58 -1.85
CA ILE A 104 7.29 28.48 -1.61
C ILE A 104 6.45 27.96 -0.43
N ASP A 105 6.08 26.68 -0.44
CA ASP A 105 5.27 26.08 0.63
C ASP A 105 5.98 26.15 2.00
N GLN A 106 7.30 25.94 2.04
CA GLN A 106 8.11 26.12 3.24
C GLN A 106 8.03 27.56 3.78
N PHE A 107 8.14 28.58 2.91
CA PHE A 107 7.99 29.97 3.33
C PHE A 107 6.57 30.31 3.77
N LEU A 108 5.54 29.83 3.06
CA LEU A 108 4.15 30.03 3.45
C LEU A 108 3.86 29.41 4.83
N CYS A 109 4.40 28.21 5.09
CA CYS A 109 4.31 27.56 6.40
C CYS A 109 5.08 28.29 7.50
N LEU A 110 6.20 28.95 7.17
CA LEU A 110 6.99 29.75 8.12
C LEU A 110 6.31 31.08 8.45
N LEU A 111 5.88 31.81 7.42
CA LEU A 111 5.32 33.17 7.53
C LEU A 111 3.86 33.18 7.98
N SER A 112 3.09 32.13 7.68
CA SER A 112 1.69 32.00 8.06
C SER A 112 1.33 30.57 8.51
N PRO A 113 1.89 30.09 9.64
CA PRO A 113 1.78 28.70 10.07
C PRO A 113 0.34 28.27 10.38
N LYS A 114 -0.49 29.15 10.98
CA LYS A 114 -1.89 28.83 11.25
C LYS A 114 -2.68 28.54 9.98
N ARG A 115 -2.27 29.14 8.86
CA ARG A 115 -2.97 29.02 7.58
C ARG A 115 -2.44 27.88 6.73
N TYR A 116 -1.13 27.75 6.59
CA TYR A 116 -0.54 26.76 5.66
C TYR A 116 -0.02 25.52 6.38
N LYS A 117 0.70 25.68 7.50
CA LYS A 117 1.26 24.53 8.25
C LYS A 117 0.17 23.71 8.95
N LYS A 118 -0.87 24.38 9.48
CA LYS A 118 -2.02 23.76 10.14
C LYS A 118 -3.22 23.53 9.20
N ASP A 119 -3.00 23.59 7.89
CA ASP A 119 -4.05 23.23 6.93
C ASP A 119 -4.46 21.76 7.13
N PRO A 120 -5.75 21.45 7.32
CA PRO A 120 -6.16 20.10 7.68
C PRO A 120 -5.90 19.09 6.57
N VAL A 121 -6.00 19.47 5.29
CA VAL A 121 -5.67 18.58 4.17
C VAL A 121 -4.19 18.25 4.19
N LYS A 122 -3.35 19.28 4.39
CA LYS A 122 -1.90 19.10 4.51
C LYS A 122 -1.55 18.16 5.67
N CYS A 123 -2.07 18.43 6.87
CA CYS A 123 -1.77 17.65 8.07
C CYS A 123 -2.14 16.16 7.91
N LEU A 124 -3.24 15.86 7.21
CA LEU A 124 -3.67 14.48 6.99
C LEU A 124 -2.90 13.81 5.86
N TYR A 125 -2.91 14.38 4.64
CA TYR A 125 -2.51 13.64 3.44
C TYR A 125 -1.04 13.81 3.04
N GLU A 126 -0.35 14.81 3.57
CA GLU A 126 1.12 14.86 3.48
C GLU A 126 1.78 13.94 4.52
N SER A 127 1.02 13.33 5.43
CA SER A 127 1.55 12.37 6.40
C SER A 127 1.59 10.95 5.83
N CYS A 128 2.69 10.23 6.04
CA CYS A 128 2.77 8.79 5.77
C CYS A 128 1.98 7.96 6.79
N PHE A 129 1.63 8.51 7.95
CA PHE A 129 0.94 7.79 9.02
C PHE A 129 -0.58 7.88 8.86
N HIS A 130 -1.10 9.09 8.69
CA HIS A 130 -2.56 9.33 8.69
C HIS A 130 -3.16 9.28 7.28
N GLY A 131 -2.43 9.77 6.27
CA GLY A 131 -2.96 9.96 4.92
C GLY A 131 -3.23 8.66 4.16
N ALA A 132 -2.71 7.53 4.65
CA ALA A 132 -2.84 6.22 4.02
C ALA A 132 -3.90 5.32 4.68
N ILE A 133 -4.69 5.85 5.63
CA ILE A 133 -5.73 5.11 6.33
C ILE A 133 -7.09 5.58 5.82
N ASP A 134 -7.89 4.66 5.28
CA ASP A 134 -9.27 4.97 4.89
C ASP A 134 -10.22 4.93 6.09
N LYS A 135 -10.01 5.88 7.01
CA LYS A 135 -10.76 5.97 8.27
C LYS A 135 -12.27 6.00 8.06
N TYR A 136 -12.72 6.70 7.02
CA TYR A 136 -14.11 7.04 6.79
C TYR A 136 -14.77 6.18 5.69
N GLY A 137 -14.11 5.11 5.23
CA GLY A 137 -14.63 4.22 4.18
C GLY A 137 -14.86 4.92 2.84
N PHE A 138 -14.00 5.87 2.48
CA PHE A 138 -14.06 6.62 1.24
C PHE A 138 -14.01 5.73 0.00
N LEU A 139 -13.16 4.72 -0.01
CA LEU A 139 -13.04 3.82 -1.16
C LEU A 139 -14.32 2.99 -1.35
N GLU A 140 -15.02 2.72 -0.26
CA GLU A 140 -16.32 2.03 -0.29
C GLU A 140 -17.42 2.97 -0.79
N LYS A 141 -17.50 4.20 -0.28
CA LYS A 141 -18.52 5.19 -0.65
C LYS A 141 -18.37 5.66 -2.11
N ILE A 142 -17.14 5.83 -2.58
CA ILE A 142 -16.84 6.24 -3.97
C ILE A 142 -16.35 5.01 -4.74
N LYS A 143 -17.28 4.34 -5.43
CA LYS A 143 -16.98 3.10 -6.18
C LYS A 143 -16.13 3.34 -7.42
N LYS A 144 -16.22 4.52 -8.02
CA LYS A 144 -15.48 4.86 -9.24
C LYS A 144 -14.13 5.51 -8.88
N PRO A 145 -12.98 4.90 -9.24
CA PRO A 145 -11.67 5.54 -9.05
C PRO A 145 -11.58 6.88 -9.78
N HIS A 146 -10.80 7.81 -9.25
CA HIS A 146 -10.48 9.06 -9.96
C HIS A 146 -9.56 8.84 -11.16
N LEU A 147 -8.75 7.78 -11.12
CA LEU A 147 -7.85 7.41 -12.20
C LEU A 147 -8.54 6.51 -13.21
N GLU A 148 -8.41 6.85 -14.49
CA GLU A 148 -8.87 6.02 -15.61
C GLU A 148 -7.77 5.82 -16.64
N PHE A 149 -7.79 4.69 -17.35
CA PHE A 149 -6.93 4.44 -18.49
C PHE A 149 -7.56 5.02 -19.76
N MET A 150 -6.77 5.72 -20.57
CA MET A 150 -7.19 6.14 -21.90
C MET A 150 -7.34 4.93 -22.83
N GLU A 151 -8.11 5.06 -23.91
CA GLU A 151 -8.28 3.98 -24.89
C GLU A 151 -6.95 3.50 -25.49
N CYS A 152 -5.99 4.40 -25.74
CA CYS A 152 -4.66 4.01 -26.17
C CYS A 152 -3.90 3.21 -25.10
N GLU A 153 -4.06 3.56 -23.82
CA GLU A 153 -3.45 2.83 -22.69
C GLU A 153 -4.11 1.46 -22.51
N LYS A 154 -5.43 1.34 -22.66
CA LYS A 154 -6.14 0.05 -22.68
C LYS A 154 -5.64 -0.84 -23.82
N LYS A 155 -5.49 -0.31 -25.03
CA LYS A 155 -4.92 -1.04 -26.18
C LYS A 155 -3.48 -1.47 -25.94
N MET A 156 -2.66 -0.60 -25.35
CA MET A 156 -1.28 -0.93 -24.96
C MET A 156 -1.22 -2.06 -23.94
N GLY A 157 -2.05 -2.00 -22.90
CA GLY A 157 -2.12 -3.03 -21.87
C GLY A 157 -2.58 -4.38 -22.42
N LYS A 158 -3.66 -4.41 -23.22
CA LYS A 158 -4.09 -5.63 -23.93
C LYS A 158 -3.01 -6.19 -24.85
N SER A 159 -2.27 -5.31 -25.54
CA SER A 159 -1.14 -5.72 -26.38
C SER A 159 0.00 -6.34 -25.57
N ALA A 160 0.30 -5.77 -24.40
CA ALA A 160 1.29 -6.33 -23.48
C ALA A 160 0.83 -7.68 -22.91
N LEU A 161 -0.43 -7.83 -22.52
CA LEU A 161 -1.00 -9.09 -22.03
C LEU A 161 -0.86 -10.22 -23.07
N ARG A 162 -1.11 -9.94 -24.36
CA ARG A 162 -0.91 -10.93 -25.44
C ARG A 162 0.53 -11.42 -25.55
N LYS A 163 1.52 -10.58 -25.21
CA LYS A 163 2.93 -11.01 -25.22
C LYS A 163 3.26 -12.00 -24.09
N PHE A 164 2.42 -12.06 -23.06
CA PHE A 164 2.48 -13.08 -22.01
C PHE A 164 1.62 -14.31 -22.33
N GLY A 165 0.96 -14.36 -23.48
CA GLY A 165 0.11 -15.48 -23.89
C GLY A 165 -1.36 -15.35 -23.53
N LEU A 166 -1.78 -14.25 -22.87
CA LEU A 166 -3.19 -14.05 -22.52
C LEU A 166 -4.05 -13.73 -23.74
N LYS A 167 -5.23 -14.32 -23.78
CA LYS A 167 -6.33 -14.04 -24.72
C LYS A 167 -7.32 -13.07 -24.11
N GLU A 168 -8.21 -12.53 -24.93
CA GLU A 168 -9.29 -11.67 -24.43
C GLU A 168 -10.23 -12.50 -23.54
N GLY A 169 -10.55 -11.97 -22.35
CA GLY A 169 -11.38 -12.65 -21.36
C GLY A 169 -10.60 -13.50 -20.35
N ASP A 170 -9.31 -13.78 -20.61
CA ASP A 170 -8.46 -14.48 -19.63
C ASP A 170 -8.32 -13.65 -18.37
N LYS A 171 -8.50 -14.32 -17.24
CA LYS A 171 -8.45 -13.73 -15.91
C LYS A 171 -7.05 -13.80 -15.36
N PHE A 172 -6.68 -12.82 -14.54
CA PHE A 172 -5.38 -12.87 -13.87
C PHE A 172 -5.40 -12.30 -12.46
N VAL A 173 -4.45 -12.78 -11.66
CA VAL A 173 -4.22 -12.39 -10.26
C VAL A 173 -2.81 -11.81 -10.14
N CYS A 174 -2.67 -10.79 -9.30
CA CYS A 174 -1.36 -10.21 -8.99
C CYS A 174 -0.87 -10.73 -7.63
N LEU A 175 0.32 -11.32 -7.59
CA LEU A 175 0.98 -11.75 -6.36
C LEU A 175 2.14 -10.80 -6.03
N THR A 176 2.11 -10.14 -4.88
CA THR A 176 3.21 -9.29 -4.40
C THR A 176 3.69 -9.75 -3.02
N VAL A 177 4.81 -10.48 -3.00
CA VAL A 177 5.45 -10.91 -1.76
C VAL A 177 6.65 -10.00 -1.48
N ARG A 178 6.66 -9.38 -0.30
CA ARG A 178 7.71 -8.46 0.10
C ARG A 178 9.01 -9.19 0.39
N ASP A 179 10.10 -8.66 -0.14
CA ASP A 179 11.47 -8.97 0.26
C ASP A 179 12.26 -7.67 0.53
N SER A 180 13.51 -7.80 0.93
CA SER A 180 14.34 -6.64 1.28
C SER A 180 15.01 -5.96 0.07
N GLY A 181 14.91 -6.55 -1.12
CA GLY A 181 15.67 -6.17 -2.32
C GLY A 181 15.34 -4.77 -2.82
N TYR A 182 14.06 -4.39 -2.79
CA TYR A 182 13.64 -3.06 -3.25
C TYR A 182 14.27 -1.94 -2.42
N LEU A 183 14.24 -2.05 -1.09
CA LEU A 183 14.76 -1.02 -0.19
C LEU A 183 16.28 -0.95 -0.24
N LYS A 184 16.97 -2.10 -0.20
CA LYS A 184 18.43 -2.18 -0.32
C LYS A 184 18.92 -1.55 -1.62
N ARG A 185 18.25 -1.78 -2.75
CA ARG A 185 18.67 -1.23 -4.05
C ARG A 185 18.29 0.23 -4.26
N GLN A 186 17.10 0.64 -3.80
CA GLN A 186 16.61 2.00 -4.01
C GLN A 186 17.21 3.01 -3.02
N TYR A 187 17.56 2.57 -1.80
CA TYR A 187 18.10 3.40 -0.72
C TYR A 187 19.26 2.67 -0.02
N PRO A 188 20.40 2.47 -0.71
CA PRO A 188 21.50 1.62 -0.21
C PRO A 188 22.25 2.19 1.01
N GLU A 189 22.08 3.49 1.28
CA GLU A 189 22.74 4.19 2.40
C GLU A 189 21.94 4.14 3.71
N THR A 190 20.83 3.39 3.75
CA THR A 190 19.94 3.28 4.91
C THR A 190 19.81 1.82 5.28
N ASP A 191 19.96 1.50 6.57
CA ASP A 191 19.64 0.17 7.07
C ASP A 191 18.11 0.03 7.20
N TRP A 192 17.58 -1.00 6.56
CA TRP A 192 16.15 -1.31 6.53
C TRP A 192 15.82 -2.63 7.26
N SER A 193 16.77 -3.21 7.98
CA SER A 193 16.62 -4.48 8.71
C SER A 193 15.42 -4.50 9.67
N TYR A 194 15.09 -3.35 10.28
CA TYR A 194 13.90 -3.20 11.13
C TYR A 194 12.57 -3.54 10.41
N HIS A 195 12.55 -3.54 9.08
CA HIS A 195 11.39 -3.96 8.28
C HIS A 195 11.35 -5.45 7.94
N ASP A 196 12.39 -6.23 8.26
CA ASP A 196 12.52 -7.61 7.79
C ASP A 196 11.46 -8.54 8.36
N HIS A 197 10.85 -8.18 9.49
CA HIS A 197 9.69 -8.87 10.06
C HIS A 197 8.50 -9.00 9.08
N ARG A 198 8.44 -8.15 8.05
CA ARG A 198 7.40 -8.14 6.99
C ARG A 198 7.76 -8.93 5.76
N ASN A 199 9.03 -9.30 5.59
CA ASN A 199 9.47 -10.04 4.42
C ASN A 199 8.93 -11.48 4.50
N SER A 200 8.71 -12.10 3.35
CA SER A 200 8.26 -13.49 3.26
C SER A 200 8.92 -14.21 2.09
N ASP A 201 9.04 -15.53 2.20
CA ASP A 201 9.57 -16.33 1.11
C ASP A 201 8.51 -16.53 0.03
N VAL A 202 8.76 -15.98 -1.16
CA VAL A 202 7.87 -16.13 -2.33
C VAL A 202 7.64 -17.59 -2.72
N SER A 203 8.59 -18.49 -2.42
CA SER A 203 8.45 -19.92 -2.71
C SER A 203 7.34 -20.60 -1.89
N ASN A 204 6.90 -20.03 -0.77
CA ASN A 204 5.75 -20.54 -0.03
C ASN A 204 4.44 -20.43 -0.82
N TYR A 205 4.38 -19.58 -1.84
CA TYR A 205 3.18 -19.32 -2.63
C TYR A 205 2.99 -20.26 -3.81
N LYS A 206 3.94 -21.16 -4.12
CA LYS A 206 3.89 -22.04 -5.30
C LYS A 206 2.57 -22.80 -5.41
N LYS A 207 2.19 -23.52 -4.35
CA LYS A 207 0.94 -24.30 -4.29
C LYS A 207 -0.30 -23.45 -4.56
N ALA A 208 -0.37 -22.27 -3.94
CA ALA A 208 -1.50 -21.36 -4.10
C ALA A 208 -1.57 -20.77 -5.53
N THR A 209 -0.43 -20.49 -6.14
CA THR A 209 -0.38 -20.00 -7.52
C THR A 209 -0.66 -21.10 -8.55
N GLU A 210 -0.20 -22.32 -8.33
CA GLU A 210 -0.50 -23.49 -9.16
C GLU A 210 -2.00 -23.79 -9.17
N TYR A 211 -2.65 -23.78 -7.99
CA TYR A 211 -4.10 -23.90 -7.88
C TYR A 211 -4.87 -22.89 -8.74
N LEU A 212 -4.48 -21.61 -8.70
CA LEU A 212 -5.10 -20.58 -9.53
C LEU A 212 -4.83 -20.83 -11.02
N ALA A 213 -3.61 -21.23 -11.34
CA ALA A 213 -3.17 -21.45 -12.70
C ALA A 213 -3.88 -22.65 -13.36
N ASP A 214 -4.06 -23.74 -12.63
CA ASP A 214 -4.82 -24.93 -13.01
C ASP A 214 -6.31 -24.62 -13.23
N LYS A 215 -6.84 -23.62 -12.51
CA LYS A 215 -8.19 -23.07 -12.73
C LYS A 215 -8.29 -22.12 -13.93
N GLY A 216 -7.19 -21.89 -14.66
CA GLY A 216 -7.16 -21.04 -15.85
C GLY A 216 -6.89 -19.56 -15.58
N TYR A 217 -6.50 -19.18 -14.36
CA TYR A 217 -6.01 -17.82 -14.10
C TYR A 217 -4.55 -17.70 -14.55
N PHE A 218 -4.19 -16.54 -15.07
CA PHE A 218 -2.79 -16.13 -15.10
C PHE A 218 -2.39 -15.56 -13.74
N VAL A 219 -1.16 -15.83 -13.30
CA VAL A 219 -0.63 -15.28 -12.06
C VAL A 219 0.62 -14.48 -12.37
N PHE A 220 0.54 -13.17 -12.15
CA PHE A 220 1.69 -12.29 -12.28
C PHE A 220 2.33 -12.07 -10.92
N ARG A 221 3.54 -12.60 -10.71
CA ARG A 221 4.35 -12.23 -9.56
C ARG A 221 4.94 -10.84 -9.79
N MET A 222 4.42 -9.88 -9.06
CA MET A 222 4.72 -8.47 -9.15
C MET A 222 5.93 -8.09 -8.29
N GLY A 223 6.54 -6.94 -8.60
CA GLY A 223 7.63 -6.38 -7.83
C GLY A 223 8.65 -5.63 -8.67
N LYS A 224 9.65 -5.05 -7.99
CA LYS A 224 10.80 -4.39 -8.62
C LYS A 224 12.02 -4.57 -7.73
N HIS A 225 13.14 -4.99 -8.32
CA HIS A 225 14.40 -5.24 -7.58
C HIS A 225 14.26 -6.28 -6.48
N VAL A 226 13.55 -7.34 -6.79
CA VAL A 226 13.30 -8.49 -5.92
C VAL A 226 14.57 -9.30 -5.67
N GLU A 227 14.68 -9.94 -4.50
CA GLU A 227 15.86 -10.73 -4.13
C GLU A 227 15.86 -12.10 -4.79
N LYS A 228 14.70 -12.76 -4.82
CA LYS A 228 14.54 -14.11 -5.38
C LYS A 228 13.67 -14.09 -6.63
N ALA A 229 14.06 -14.92 -7.61
CA ALA A 229 13.19 -15.29 -8.72
C ALA A 229 12.05 -16.18 -8.22
N PHE A 230 10.91 -16.10 -8.89
CA PHE A 230 9.77 -16.98 -8.61
C PHE A 230 9.79 -18.15 -9.59
N ASP A 231 10.47 -19.22 -9.19
CA ASP A 231 10.71 -20.39 -10.01
C ASP A 231 9.54 -21.40 -9.89
N VAL A 232 8.59 -21.29 -10.81
CA VAL A 232 7.44 -22.21 -10.94
C VAL A 232 7.27 -22.56 -12.41
N ASN A 233 7.31 -23.86 -12.71
CA ASN A 233 7.18 -24.35 -14.08
C ASN A 233 5.71 -24.54 -14.47
N HIS A 234 5.00 -23.43 -14.67
CA HIS A 234 3.63 -23.44 -15.16
C HIS A 234 3.41 -22.29 -16.17
N PRO A 235 2.84 -22.54 -17.36
CA PRO A 235 2.76 -21.54 -18.44
C PRO A 235 1.98 -20.26 -18.07
N ASN A 236 0.99 -20.39 -17.17
CA ASN A 236 0.18 -19.27 -16.71
C ASN A 236 0.78 -18.53 -15.49
N ILE A 237 1.93 -18.97 -14.96
CA ILE A 237 2.60 -18.31 -13.82
C ILE A 237 3.82 -17.55 -14.34
N ILE A 238 3.82 -16.24 -14.12
CA ILE A 238 4.78 -15.32 -14.74
C ILE A 238 5.52 -14.55 -13.65
N ASP A 239 6.84 -14.73 -13.56
CA ASP A 239 7.71 -13.88 -12.72
C ASP A 239 7.91 -12.49 -13.36
N TYR A 240 6.83 -11.71 -13.39
CA TYR A 240 6.79 -10.38 -14.00
C TYR A 240 7.83 -9.44 -13.38
N ALA A 241 8.10 -9.54 -12.09
CA ALA A 241 9.11 -8.73 -11.40
C ALA A 241 10.51 -8.81 -12.04
N ASN A 242 10.87 -9.98 -12.60
CA ASN A 242 12.13 -10.23 -13.31
C ASN A 242 11.98 -10.29 -14.84
N HIS A 243 10.77 -10.06 -15.37
CA HIS A 243 10.50 -10.18 -16.79
C HIS A 243 10.92 -8.92 -17.57
N PRO A 244 11.47 -9.03 -18.81
CA PRO A 244 11.86 -7.88 -19.63
C PRO A 244 10.73 -6.90 -19.97
N LEU A 245 9.47 -7.37 -19.91
CA LEU A 245 8.29 -6.54 -20.15
C LEU A 245 7.85 -5.73 -18.92
N ARG A 246 8.55 -5.85 -17.77
CA ARG A 246 8.26 -5.06 -16.58
C ARG A 246 8.48 -3.58 -16.84
N SER A 247 7.44 -2.79 -16.63
CA SER A 247 7.46 -1.35 -16.86
C SER A 247 6.58 -0.64 -15.87
N ASP A 248 6.87 0.64 -15.62
CA ASP A 248 6.03 1.46 -14.75
C ASP A 248 4.56 1.49 -15.24
N PHE A 249 4.34 1.42 -16.56
CA PHE A 249 3.00 1.30 -17.15
C PHE A 249 2.32 -0.01 -16.75
N MET A 250 2.98 -1.15 -16.97
CA MET A 250 2.41 -2.46 -16.69
C MET A 250 2.25 -2.72 -15.18
N ASP A 251 3.07 -2.12 -14.32
CA ASP A 251 2.89 -2.17 -12.87
C ASP A 251 1.52 -1.62 -12.46
N ILE A 252 1.10 -0.49 -13.05
CA ILE A 252 -0.22 0.11 -12.77
C ILE A 252 -1.32 -0.64 -13.51
N TYR A 253 -1.10 -1.02 -14.76
CA TYR A 253 -2.11 -1.70 -15.58
C TYR A 253 -2.53 -3.04 -14.98
N LEU A 254 -1.58 -3.88 -14.55
CA LEU A 254 -1.86 -5.19 -13.96
C LEU A 254 -2.61 -5.03 -12.62
N CYS A 255 -2.13 -4.18 -11.71
CA CYS A 255 -2.82 -3.91 -10.44
C CYS A 255 -4.25 -3.36 -10.63
N ALA A 256 -4.49 -2.59 -11.70
CA ALA A 256 -5.79 -2.01 -11.97
C ALA A 256 -6.80 -2.95 -12.64
N HIS A 257 -6.36 -4.07 -13.21
CA HIS A 257 -7.19 -4.96 -14.02
C HIS A 257 -7.21 -6.42 -13.56
N CYS A 258 -6.50 -6.76 -12.47
CA CYS A 258 -6.56 -8.10 -11.91
C CYS A 258 -7.95 -8.40 -11.30
N GLU A 259 -8.27 -9.69 -11.17
CA GLU A 259 -9.46 -10.16 -10.46
C GLU A 259 -9.33 -9.86 -8.96
N PHE A 260 -8.14 -10.09 -8.40
CA PHE A 260 -7.74 -9.67 -7.07
C PHE A 260 -6.22 -9.64 -6.95
N ALA A 261 -5.73 -9.04 -5.86
CA ALA A 261 -4.31 -9.02 -5.51
C ALA A 261 -4.06 -9.83 -4.24
N ILE A 262 -2.96 -10.58 -4.22
CA ILE A 262 -2.42 -11.25 -3.05
C ILE A 262 -1.18 -10.45 -2.63
N SER A 263 -1.13 -9.96 -1.39
CA SER A 263 -0.05 -9.07 -0.93
C SER A 263 0.36 -9.34 0.51
N THR A 264 1.61 -9.08 0.85
CA THR A 264 2.14 -9.07 2.23
C THR A 264 2.30 -7.64 2.75
N THR A 265 1.24 -6.83 2.62
CA THR A 265 1.21 -5.37 2.91
C THR A 265 2.35 -4.60 2.25
N THR A 266 2.23 -4.34 0.96
CA THR A 266 3.26 -3.63 0.17
C THR A 266 2.70 -2.33 -0.38
N GLY A 267 3.56 -1.40 -0.78
CA GLY A 267 3.06 -0.18 -1.44
C GLY A 267 2.30 -0.47 -2.75
N LEU A 268 2.51 -1.63 -3.37
CA LEU A 268 1.89 -1.95 -4.65
C LEU A 268 0.43 -2.39 -4.50
N ASP A 269 0.04 -2.98 -3.37
CA ASP A 269 -1.37 -3.31 -3.12
C ASP A 269 -2.27 -2.07 -3.04
N CYS A 270 -1.72 -0.93 -2.61
CA CYS A 270 -2.41 0.35 -2.61
C CYS A 270 -2.84 0.76 -4.03
N VAL A 271 -2.09 0.36 -5.07
CA VAL A 271 -2.50 0.58 -6.47
C VAL A 271 -3.77 -0.22 -6.76
N SER A 272 -3.79 -1.51 -6.41
CA SER A 272 -4.99 -2.34 -6.53
C SER A 272 -6.17 -1.73 -5.75
N GLN A 273 -5.91 -1.22 -4.54
CA GLN A 273 -6.93 -0.57 -3.71
C GLN A 273 -7.55 0.67 -4.36
N ILE A 274 -6.74 1.59 -4.92
CA ILE A 274 -7.29 2.78 -5.57
C ILE A 274 -8.12 2.44 -6.82
N PHE A 275 -7.87 1.29 -7.46
CA PHE A 275 -8.72 0.79 -8.55
C PHE A 275 -9.86 -0.13 -8.07
N ARG A 276 -10.12 -0.16 -6.75
CA ARG A 276 -11.15 -0.96 -6.10
C ARG A 276 -11.03 -2.46 -6.36
N ARG A 277 -9.81 -2.96 -6.61
CA ARG A 277 -9.56 -4.39 -6.78
C ARG A 277 -9.48 -5.08 -5.42
N PRO A 278 -10.18 -6.20 -5.21
CA PRO A 278 -10.11 -6.96 -3.98
C PRO A 278 -8.67 -7.34 -3.62
N VAL A 279 -8.34 -7.27 -2.33
CA VAL A 279 -7.02 -7.62 -1.81
C VAL A 279 -7.14 -8.72 -0.75
N LEU A 280 -6.37 -9.80 -0.94
CA LEU A 280 -6.05 -10.80 0.06
C LEU A 280 -4.67 -10.46 0.66
N LEU A 281 -4.66 -10.18 1.94
CA LEU A 281 -3.47 -9.89 2.71
C LEU A 281 -2.95 -11.18 3.36
N THR A 282 -1.68 -11.51 3.19
CA THR A 282 -1.07 -12.73 3.76
C THR A 282 0.22 -12.39 4.48
N ASN A 283 0.68 -13.28 5.36
CA ASN A 283 1.91 -13.06 6.12
C ASN A 283 1.92 -11.70 6.84
N ILE A 284 0.77 -11.27 7.34
CA ILE A 284 0.65 -9.96 7.98
C ILE A 284 1.39 -9.99 9.31
N SER A 285 2.35 -9.08 9.47
CA SER A 285 2.99 -8.89 10.75
C SER A 285 1.93 -8.46 11.76
N PRO A 286 1.82 -9.12 12.92
CA PRO A 286 0.90 -8.71 13.96
C PRO A 286 1.33 -7.38 14.63
N VAL A 287 2.35 -6.66 14.15
CA VAL A 287 2.83 -5.39 14.73
C VAL A 287 2.32 -4.17 13.93
N PHE A 288 2.23 -3.00 14.58
CA PHE A 288 2.02 -1.68 13.97
C PHE A 288 0.79 -1.48 13.05
N ALA A 289 -0.32 -2.16 13.35
CA ALA A 289 -1.58 -1.94 12.63
C ALA A 289 -1.45 -2.12 11.09
N GLU A 290 -0.61 -3.07 10.65
CA GLU A 290 -0.48 -3.41 9.22
C GLU A 290 -1.73 -4.08 8.65
N THR A 291 -2.70 -4.42 9.49
CA THR A 291 -4.02 -4.90 9.10
C THR A 291 -4.79 -3.75 8.45
N LEU A 292 -4.78 -3.69 7.11
CA LEU A 292 -5.52 -2.69 6.33
C LEU A 292 -7.03 -2.98 6.41
N MET A 293 -7.69 -2.50 7.47
CA MET A 293 -9.06 -2.90 7.85
C MET A 293 -10.17 -2.36 6.94
N TRP A 294 -9.83 -1.64 5.86
CA TRP A 294 -10.79 -0.96 5.00
C TRP A 294 -10.97 -1.66 3.65
N TYR A 295 -12.08 -1.35 2.98
CA TYR A 295 -12.34 -1.77 1.60
C TYR A 295 -11.28 -1.20 0.64
N PRO A 296 -10.77 -1.95 -0.36
CA PRO A 296 -11.19 -3.28 -0.81
C PRO A 296 -10.31 -4.42 -0.28
N CYS A 297 -9.83 -4.36 0.97
CA CYS A 297 -9.20 -5.53 1.59
C CYS A 297 -10.28 -6.46 2.12
N HIS A 298 -10.35 -7.69 1.59
CA HIS A 298 -11.42 -8.64 1.90
C HIS A 298 -10.99 -9.67 2.94
N LEU A 299 -9.78 -10.20 2.80
CA LEU A 299 -9.27 -11.26 3.65
C LEU A 299 -7.87 -10.93 4.14
N PHE A 300 -7.54 -11.35 5.36
CA PHE A 300 -6.17 -11.42 5.81
C PHE A 300 -5.80 -12.72 6.52
N LEU A 301 -4.51 -13.05 6.44
CA LEU A 301 -3.88 -14.16 7.14
C LEU A 301 -2.62 -13.63 7.85
N PRO A 302 -2.58 -13.62 9.20
CA PRO A 302 -1.45 -13.10 9.95
C PRO A 302 -0.32 -14.13 10.09
N LYS A 303 0.90 -13.64 10.32
CA LYS A 303 1.99 -14.45 10.88
C LYS A 303 1.69 -14.75 12.35
N LEU A 304 2.14 -15.91 12.82
CA LEU A 304 2.02 -16.31 14.23
C LEU A 304 3.33 -16.06 14.97
N LEU A 305 3.25 -15.79 16.27
CA LEU A 305 4.42 -15.81 17.14
C LEU A 305 4.60 -17.20 17.73
N LYS A 306 5.84 -17.69 17.69
CA LYS A 306 6.26 -18.96 18.29
C LYS A 306 7.23 -18.68 19.42
N ASN A 307 7.03 -19.31 20.57
CA ASN A 307 8.02 -19.33 21.64
C ASN A 307 9.15 -20.28 21.24
N ASN A 308 10.38 -19.78 21.21
CA ASN A 308 11.56 -20.52 20.74
C ASN A 308 12.04 -21.56 21.76
N GLU A 309 11.70 -21.42 23.04
CA GLU A 309 12.06 -22.36 24.10
C GLU A 309 11.10 -23.55 24.16
N THR A 310 9.80 -23.28 24.12
CA THR A 310 8.77 -24.34 24.22
C THR A 310 8.41 -24.95 22.86
N GLY A 311 8.67 -24.22 21.77
CA GLY A 311 8.26 -24.60 20.43
C GLY A 311 6.75 -24.38 20.16
N ASN A 312 5.99 -23.86 21.13
CA ASN A 312 4.56 -23.65 20.99
C ASN A 312 4.25 -22.27 20.38
N PHE A 313 3.17 -22.19 19.62
CA PHE A 313 2.61 -20.90 19.19
C PHE A 313 1.97 -20.17 20.38
N LEU A 314 2.13 -18.85 20.39
CA LEU A 314 1.52 -18.02 21.41
C LEU A 314 0.04 -17.79 21.10
N PRO A 315 -0.83 -17.76 22.13
CA PRO A 315 -2.20 -17.30 21.97
C PRO A 315 -2.25 -15.90 21.36
N PHE A 316 -3.34 -15.54 20.69
CA PHE A 316 -3.53 -14.18 20.16
C PHE A 316 -3.46 -13.14 21.26
N SER A 317 -3.77 -13.54 22.49
CA SER A 317 -3.72 -12.68 23.64
C SER A 317 -2.36 -12.21 24.05
N GLU A 318 -1.46 -13.16 24.14
CA GLU A 318 -0.08 -12.88 24.37
C GLU A 318 0.56 -12.18 23.17
N THR A 319 0.24 -12.63 21.95
CA THR A 319 0.73 -12.00 20.71
C THR A 319 0.38 -10.52 20.67
N THR A 320 -0.90 -10.18 20.92
CA THR A 320 -1.37 -8.78 20.88
C THR A 320 -0.71 -7.94 21.96
N ARG A 321 -0.55 -8.48 23.18
CA ARG A 321 0.13 -7.83 24.30
C ARG A 321 1.60 -7.56 23.98
N ILE A 322 2.34 -8.56 23.49
CA ILE A 322 3.75 -8.42 23.13
C ILE A 322 3.87 -7.35 22.04
N CYS A 323 3.18 -7.54 20.91
CA CYS A 323 3.29 -6.65 19.77
C CYS A 323 2.79 -5.22 20.06
N GLY A 324 1.81 -5.05 20.95
CA GLY A 324 1.34 -3.74 21.40
C GLY A 324 2.31 -3.02 22.34
N SER A 325 3.23 -3.75 22.99
CA SER A 325 4.25 -3.17 23.88
C SER A 325 5.55 -2.77 23.17
N ILE A 326 5.70 -3.10 21.88
CA ILE A 326 6.93 -2.83 21.12
C ILE A 326 6.96 -1.35 20.73
N SER A 327 7.99 -0.63 21.20
CA SER A 327 8.30 0.75 20.84
C SER A 327 9.64 0.91 20.10
N GLY A 328 10.43 -0.17 20.00
CA GLY A 328 11.75 -0.20 19.38
C GLY A 328 11.82 -1.10 18.14
N ASP A 329 13.01 -1.62 17.86
CA ASP A 329 13.21 -2.59 16.79
C ASP A 329 12.46 -3.89 17.11
N ILE A 330 11.56 -4.28 16.20
CA ILE A 330 10.67 -5.42 16.40
C ILE A 330 11.45 -6.73 16.55
N LEU A 331 12.47 -6.93 15.72
CA LEU A 331 13.20 -8.19 15.68
C LEU A 331 14.10 -8.34 16.91
N ASP A 332 14.69 -7.24 17.37
CA ASP A 332 15.42 -7.20 18.63
C ASP A 332 14.50 -7.50 19.83
N GLU A 333 13.30 -6.89 19.87
CA GLU A 333 12.33 -7.16 20.95
C GLU A 333 11.82 -8.61 20.93
N PHE A 334 11.60 -9.21 19.76
CA PHE A 334 11.26 -10.62 19.64
C PHE A 334 12.41 -11.53 20.10
N SER A 335 13.65 -11.21 19.72
CA SER A 335 14.85 -11.92 20.16
C SER A 335 14.98 -11.93 21.68
N LYS A 336 14.87 -10.77 22.34
CA LYS A 336 14.93 -10.64 23.82
C LYS A 336 13.85 -11.46 24.52
N ARG A 337 12.66 -11.54 23.93
CA ARG A 337 11.52 -12.32 24.46
C ARG A 337 11.57 -13.79 24.06
N LYS A 338 12.60 -14.20 23.31
CA LYS A 338 12.77 -15.56 22.78
C LYS A 338 11.57 -16.03 21.98
N VAL A 339 11.00 -15.14 21.18
CA VAL A 339 9.90 -15.43 20.26
C VAL A 339 10.35 -15.20 18.82
N SER A 340 9.71 -15.87 17.88
CA SER A 340 9.94 -15.67 16.44
C SER A 340 8.62 -15.53 15.70
N LEU A 341 8.61 -14.73 14.64
CA LEU A 341 7.51 -14.69 13.68
C LEU A 341 7.63 -15.87 12.73
N VAL A 342 6.53 -16.59 12.57
CA VAL A 342 6.42 -17.73 11.68
C VAL A 342 5.54 -17.35 10.49
N GLU A 343 6.09 -17.54 9.29
CA GLU A 343 5.36 -17.37 8.04
C GLU A 343 4.22 -18.37 7.91
N ASN A 344 3.21 -18.00 7.13
CA ASN A 344 2.14 -18.91 6.78
C ASN A 344 2.68 -20.03 5.89
N THR A 345 2.26 -21.26 6.18
CA THR A 345 2.69 -22.43 5.40
C THR A 345 2.07 -22.39 3.99
N PRO A 346 2.65 -23.10 3.00
CA PRO A 346 2.05 -23.22 1.68
C PRO A 346 0.59 -23.68 1.68
N GLU A 347 0.21 -24.55 2.62
CA GLU A 347 -1.17 -25.03 2.80
C GLU A 347 -2.08 -23.91 3.32
N GLN A 348 -1.65 -23.16 4.33
CA GLN A 348 -2.44 -22.03 4.85
C GLN A 348 -2.64 -20.94 3.78
N LEU A 349 -1.61 -20.68 2.96
CA LEU A 349 -1.69 -19.74 1.84
C LEU A 349 -2.65 -20.25 0.75
N LEU A 350 -2.62 -21.55 0.43
CA LEU A 350 -3.55 -22.18 -0.50
C LEU A 350 -5.00 -22.03 -0.01
N GLU A 351 -5.29 -22.38 1.24
CA GLU A 351 -6.64 -22.26 1.83
C GLU A 351 -7.16 -20.81 1.79
N ALA A 352 -6.31 -19.85 2.10
CA ALA A 352 -6.65 -18.43 2.01
C ALA A 352 -7.02 -18.00 0.58
N VAL A 353 -6.29 -18.51 -0.42
CA VAL A 353 -6.55 -18.24 -1.84
C VAL A 353 -7.82 -18.93 -2.33
N ILE A 354 -8.08 -20.17 -1.90
CA ILE A 354 -9.32 -20.89 -2.18
C ILE A 354 -10.51 -20.10 -1.64
N GLU A 355 -10.45 -19.65 -0.38
CA GLU A 355 -11.52 -18.85 0.23
C GLU A 355 -11.73 -17.54 -0.53
N MET A 356 -10.64 -16.83 -0.88
CA MET A 356 -10.72 -15.58 -1.63
C MET A 356 -11.42 -15.76 -2.98
N GLU A 357 -11.01 -16.77 -3.77
CA GLU A 357 -11.63 -17.06 -5.06
C GLU A 357 -13.09 -17.49 -4.91
N ALA A 358 -13.40 -18.33 -3.92
CA ALA A 358 -14.77 -18.76 -3.65
C ALA A 358 -15.67 -17.58 -3.26
N ARG A 359 -15.18 -16.62 -2.45
CA ARG A 359 -15.93 -15.41 -2.06
C ARG A 359 -16.20 -14.52 -3.27
N LEU A 360 -15.21 -14.30 -4.13
CA LEU A 360 -15.36 -13.46 -5.33
C LEU A 360 -16.25 -14.09 -6.40
N THR A 361 -16.29 -15.42 -6.47
CA THR A 361 -17.13 -16.16 -7.42
C THR A 361 -18.52 -16.49 -6.86
N GLY A 362 -18.85 -16.06 -5.63
CA GLY A 362 -20.14 -16.32 -4.98
C GLY A 362 -20.35 -17.77 -4.53
N LYS A 363 -19.28 -18.58 -4.52
CA LYS A 363 -19.31 -19.99 -4.11
C LYS A 363 -19.03 -20.19 -2.62
N TRP A 364 -18.52 -19.19 -1.93
CA TRP A 364 -18.26 -19.26 -0.50
C TRP A 364 -19.56 -19.20 0.31
N VAL A 365 -19.80 -20.22 1.13
CA VAL A 365 -20.91 -20.27 2.08
C VAL A 365 -20.37 -20.09 3.48
N GLU A 366 -20.69 -18.96 4.09
CA GLU A 366 -20.26 -18.63 5.46
C GLU A 366 -21.18 -19.30 6.48
N THR A 367 -20.61 -20.11 7.37
CA THR A 367 -21.38 -20.84 8.39
C THR A 367 -21.69 -19.95 9.60
N SER A 368 -22.63 -20.38 10.46
CA SER A 368 -22.87 -19.69 11.74
C SER A 368 -21.65 -19.72 12.66
N GLU A 369 -20.88 -20.81 12.62
CA GLU A 369 -19.61 -20.92 13.35
C GLU A 369 -18.59 -19.89 12.85
N ASP A 370 -18.44 -19.71 11.52
CA ASP A 370 -17.52 -18.72 10.97
C ASP A 370 -17.83 -17.31 11.44
N LYS A 371 -19.12 -16.96 11.48
CA LYS A 371 -19.57 -15.64 11.94
C LYS A 371 -19.21 -15.42 13.40
N LEU A 372 -19.48 -16.41 14.25
CA LEU A 372 -19.14 -16.35 15.67
C LEU A 372 -17.62 -16.22 15.89
N LEU A 373 -16.81 -16.99 15.17
CA LEU A 373 -15.34 -16.92 15.29
C LEU A 373 -14.81 -15.56 14.81
N GLN A 374 -15.38 -14.98 13.76
CA GLN A 374 -15.03 -13.62 13.31
C GLN A 374 -15.37 -12.56 14.35
N GLU A 375 -16.58 -12.61 14.91
CA GLU A 375 -17.04 -11.67 15.94
C GLU A 375 -16.11 -11.73 17.16
N ASN A 376 -15.86 -12.94 17.66
CA ASN A 376 -14.93 -13.17 18.78
C ASN A 376 -13.53 -12.60 18.48
N PHE A 377 -12.98 -12.86 17.30
CA PHE A 377 -11.67 -12.32 16.91
C PHE A 377 -11.65 -10.79 16.91
N TRP A 378 -12.67 -10.13 16.36
CA TRP A 378 -12.68 -8.67 16.28
C TRP A 378 -13.00 -7.99 17.61
N GLU A 379 -13.87 -8.57 18.43
CA GLU A 379 -14.08 -8.12 19.81
C GLU A 379 -12.78 -8.20 20.60
N TYR A 380 -12.06 -9.31 20.44
CA TYR A 380 -10.77 -9.52 21.06
C TYR A 380 -9.75 -8.46 20.64
N TYR A 381 -9.66 -8.21 19.33
CA TYR A 381 -8.75 -7.21 18.75
C TYR A 381 -9.06 -5.80 19.26
N LYS A 382 -10.34 -5.42 19.29
CA LYS A 382 -10.86 -4.12 19.77
C LYS A 382 -10.44 -3.79 21.20
N GLN A 383 -10.41 -4.79 22.09
CA GLN A 383 -10.07 -4.57 23.50
C GLN A 383 -8.60 -4.17 23.71
N ARG A 384 -7.72 -4.44 22.75
CA ARG A 384 -6.26 -4.36 22.94
C ARG A 384 -5.57 -3.42 21.98
N ARG A 385 -6.26 -2.96 20.94
CA ARG A 385 -5.71 -2.05 19.93
C ARG A 385 -6.72 -1.00 19.54
N SER A 386 -6.23 0.21 19.30
CA SER A 386 -7.01 1.24 18.63
C SER A 386 -7.37 0.78 17.23
N ILE A 387 -8.61 1.08 16.84
CA ILE A 387 -9.10 0.91 15.47
C ILE A 387 -9.31 2.31 14.93
N ASP A 388 -8.55 2.63 13.89
CA ASP A 388 -8.56 3.96 13.27
C ASP A 388 -9.54 4.06 12.09
N VAL A 389 -10.45 3.10 11.95
CA VAL A 389 -11.50 3.04 10.92
C VAL A 389 -12.90 3.01 11.55
N GLU A 390 -13.88 3.62 10.88
CA GLU A 390 -15.29 3.59 11.29
C GLU A 390 -15.89 2.19 11.15
N ASN A 391 -15.54 1.47 10.09
CA ASN A 391 -16.01 0.13 9.79
C ASN A 391 -14.84 -0.79 9.43
N ILE A 392 -14.84 -2.00 9.99
CA ILE A 392 -13.90 -3.06 9.62
C ILE A 392 -14.53 -3.87 8.47
N TYR A 393 -13.89 -3.81 7.30
CA TYR A 393 -14.34 -4.52 6.09
C TYR A 393 -13.61 -5.85 5.87
N ILE A 394 -12.36 -5.94 6.34
CA ILE A 394 -11.55 -7.11 6.17
C ILE A 394 -11.97 -8.22 7.13
N LYS A 395 -11.88 -9.48 6.70
CA LYS A 395 -12.09 -10.66 7.54
C LYS A 395 -10.78 -11.44 7.68
N ILE A 396 -10.54 -12.07 8.82
CA ILE A 396 -9.47 -13.08 8.89
C ILE A 396 -9.93 -14.34 8.13
N THR A 397 -9.07 -15.12 7.50
CA THR A 397 -9.54 -16.31 6.75
C THR A 397 -10.25 -17.31 7.68
N ALA A 398 -11.38 -17.85 7.25
CA ALA A 398 -12.24 -18.71 8.06
C ALA A 398 -11.55 -20.02 8.46
N VAL A 399 -10.88 -20.68 7.50
CA VAL A 399 -10.15 -21.94 7.77
C VAL A 399 -9.07 -21.74 8.84
N PHE A 400 -8.37 -20.60 8.80
CA PHE A 400 -7.39 -20.26 9.83
C PHE A 400 -8.03 -20.10 11.21
N LEU A 401 -9.17 -19.42 11.32
CA LEU A 401 -9.87 -19.26 12.60
C LEU A 401 -10.30 -20.60 13.18
N ARG A 402 -10.90 -21.48 12.36
CA ARG A 402 -11.34 -22.82 12.80
C ARG A 402 -10.18 -23.65 13.33
N ASN A 403 -9.02 -23.58 12.68
CA ASN A 403 -7.83 -24.32 13.09
C ASN A 403 -7.08 -23.71 14.29
N ASN A 404 -7.43 -22.49 14.71
CA ASN A 404 -6.75 -21.77 15.79
C ASN A 404 -7.72 -21.28 16.88
N THR A 405 -8.84 -21.99 17.09
CA THR A 405 -9.83 -21.66 18.12
C THR A 405 -9.23 -21.58 19.52
N MET A 406 -8.34 -22.51 19.87
CA MET A 406 -7.65 -22.52 21.16
C MET A 406 -6.72 -21.32 21.38
N MET A 407 -6.28 -20.63 20.32
CA MET A 407 -5.47 -19.42 20.43
C MET A 407 -6.29 -18.16 20.74
N MET A 408 -7.63 -18.23 20.63
CA MET A 408 -8.55 -17.13 20.97
C MET A 408 -8.96 -17.11 22.45
N CYS A 409 -8.62 -18.15 23.22
CA CYS A 409 -8.91 -18.25 24.65
C CYS A 409 -7.95 -17.42 25.53
#